data_AF-A0AAE1YZX9-F1
#
_entry.id   AF-A0AAE1YZX9-F1
#
_cell.length_a   1.000
_cell.length_b   1.000
_cell.length_c   1.000
_cell.angle_alpha   90.00
_cell.angle_beta   90.00
_cell.angle_gamma   90.00
#
_symmetry.space_group_name_H-M   'P 1'
#
loop_
_entity.id
_entity.type
_entity.pdbx_description
1 polymer ?
#
loop_
_entity_poly.entity_id
_entity_poly.type
_entity_poly.pdbx_seq_one_letter_code
_entity_poly.pdbx_strand_id
1 'polypeptide(L)'
;MNKIESAHQMYREGKYAEALDYYTDSLAMAKTKTQKIALHSNRAACYLKLHDFDKAAKECTSVLELDHQHTGALMLRAQTLVTLKEYHSALFDVNRLIELNPSSEVYQNLQARLKTQLSLAPIPEDEAEFEEDDDYTDDVQWEENEEEEQDSKEVEDHQSREDDATHYAALADNNRSGLEDVSLTTEALPSQDQTTQRPSDQQSSGWQTIPKPKGHSHLDYSRWDRVQDDSSEEENDDDDDDDDEDSQPQYRFRVKTVGVRAVK
;
A
#
# COMPACT_ATOMS: atom_id res chain seq x y z
N MET A 1 35.39 20.58 9.82
CA MET A 1 34.02 21.10 9.70
C MET A 1 33.04 20.03 10.13
N ASN A 2 31.87 20.39 10.65
CA ASN A 2 30.80 19.44 10.94
C ASN A 2 30.19 18.95 9.61
N LYS A 3 30.27 17.65 9.31
CA LYS A 3 29.78 17.08 8.04
C LYS A 3 28.29 17.39 7.80
N ILE A 4 27.50 17.43 8.87
CA ILE A 4 26.06 17.70 8.81
C ILE A 4 25.78 19.15 8.39
N GLU A 5 26.53 20.13 8.93
CA GLU A 5 26.41 21.54 8.54
C GLU A 5 26.81 21.75 7.07
N SER A 6 27.86 21.06 6.61
CA SER A 6 28.26 21.06 5.20
C SER A 6 27.16 20.48 4.29
N ALA A 7 26.54 19.37 4.68
CA ALA A 7 25.42 18.76 3.96
C ALA A 7 24.18 19.68 3.92
N HIS A 8 23.86 20.37 5.03
CA HIS A 8 22.79 21.37 5.08
C HIS A 8 23.07 22.55 4.13
N GLN A 9 24.32 22.98 4.05
CA GLN A 9 24.72 24.04 3.13
C GLN A 9 24.60 23.59 1.66
N MET A 10 25.12 22.41 1.31
CA MET A 10 25.01 21.84 -0.03
C MET A 10 23.55 21.62 -0.46
N TYR A 11 22.68 21.19 0.45
CA TYR A 11 21.24 21.08 0.19
C TYR A 11 20.60 22.45 -0.14
N ARG A 12 21.00 23.53 0.54
CA ARG A 12 20.55 24.90 0.22
C ARG A 12 21.10 25.41 -1.12
N GLU A 13 22.29 24.97 -1.52
CA GLU A 13 22.91 25.28 -2.81
C GLU A 13 22.37 24.42 -3.98
N GLY A 14 21.46 23.47 -3.72
CA GLY A 14 20.92 22.56 -4.75
C GLY A 14 21.82 21.36 -5.08
N LYS A 15 22.95 21.20 -4.38
CA LYS A 15 23.91 20.09 -4.57
C LYS A 15 23.47 18.85 -3.81
N TYR A 16 22.32 18.29 -4.21
CA TYR A 16 21.66 17.21 -3.47
C TYR A 16 22.46 15.90 -3.45
N ALA A 17 23.20 15.59 -4.52
CA ALA A 17 24.07 14.42 -4.59
C ALA A 17 25.25 14.52 -3.61
N GLU A 18 26.00 15.64 -3.64
CA GLU A 18 27.09 15.88 -2.68
C GLU A 18 26.57 15.87 -1.22
N ALA A 19 25.40 16.47 -0.97
CA ALA A 19 24.78 16.45 0.35
C ALA A 19 24.47 15.01 0.83
N LEU A 20 24.02 14.11 -0.05
CA LEU A 20 23.78 12.70 0.27
C LEU A 20 25.04 11.97 0.74
N ASP A 21 26.20 12.25 0.14
CA ASP A 21 27.47 11.64 0.56
C ASP A 21 27.83 12.06 1.98
N TYR A 22 27.79 13.36 2.29
CA TYR A 22 28.03 13.87 3.63
C TYR A 22 27.01 13.38 4.66
N TYR A 23 25.73 13.20 4.30
CA TYR A 23 24.74 12.59 5.20
C TYR A 23 24.98 11.09 5.41
N THR A 24 25.42 10.36 4.37
CA THR A 24 25.73 8.92 4.46
C THR A 24 26.94 8.68 5.36
N ASP A 25 28.00 9.48 5.19
CA ASP A 25 29.14 9.54 6.11
C ASP A 25 28.72 9.86 7.56
N SER A 26 27.82 10.83 7.73
CA SER A 26 27.33 11.23 9.05
C SER A 26 26.47 10.13 9.69
N LEU A 27 25.73 9.37 8.89
CA LEU A 27 24.89 8.26 9.34
C LEU A 27 25.73 7.07 9.85
N ALA A 28 26.86 6.78 9.19
CA ALA A 28 27.83 5.79 9.67
C ALA A 28 28.44 6.15 11.04
N MET A 29 28.52 7.46 11.36
CA MET A 29 29.02 7.95 12.65
C MET A 29 27.90 8.17 13.70
N ALA A 30 26.63 8.04 13.31
CA ALA A 30 25.49 8.38 14.17
C ALA A 30 25.27 7.35 15.27
N LYS A 31 25.33 7.80 16.53
CA LYS A 31 25.24 6.91 17.71
C LYS A 31 23.83 6.84 18.29
N THR A 32 23.05 7.93 18.22
CA THR A 32 21.72 7.98 18.83
C THR A 32 20.61 7.73 17.81
N LYS A 33 19.50 7.15 18.27
CA LYS A 33 18.27 6.97 17.49
C LYS A 33 17.81 8.29 16.84
N THR A 34 17.79 9.37 17.61
CA THR A 34 17.40 10.72 17.15
C THR A 34 18.30 11.26 16.03
N GLN A 35 19.62 11.03 16.11
CA GLN A 35 20.55 11.39 15.03
C GLN A 35 20.24 10.61 13.76
N LYS A 36 20.03 9.29 13.86
CA LYS A 36 19.70 8.44 12.70
C LYS A 36 18.38 8.87 12.05
N ILE A 37 17.32 9.12 12.84
CA ILE A 37 16.04 9.63 12.35
C ILE A 37 16.21 10.94 11.55
N ALA A 38 16.95 11.90 12.09
CA ALA A 38 17.19 13.18 11.43
C ALA A 38 18.00 13.02 10.12
N LEU A 39 19.00 12.14 10.11
CA LEU A 39 19.84 11.88 8.94
C LEU A 39 19.09 11.15 7.82
N HIS A 40 18.32 10.10 8.14
CA HIS A 40 17.44 9.45 7.16
C HIS A 40 16.38 10.43 6.61
N SER A 41 15.78 11.27 7.45
CA SER A 41 14.84 12.31 7.01
C SER A 41 15.48 13.31 6.03
N ASN A 42 16.73 13.73 6.29
CA ASN A 42 17.47 14.63 5.39
C ASN A 42 17.86 13.93 4.07
N ARG A 43 18.23 12.63 4.11
CA ARG A 43 18.54 11.83 2.91
C ARG A 43 17.28 11.64 2.06
N ALA A 44 16.13 11.35 2.67
CA ALA A 44 14.83 11.30 1.99
C ALA A 44 14.53 12.63 1.26
N ALA A 45 14.72 13.76 1.93
CA ALA A 45 14.54 15.08 1.31
C ALA A 45 15.48 15.32 0.11
N CYS A 46 16.73 14.85 0.17
CA CYS A 46 17.65 14.93 -0.97
C CYS A 46 17.20 14.04 -2.14
N TYR A 47 16.79 12.80 -1.89
CA TYR A 47 16.29 11.90 -2.93
C TYR A 47 15.02 12.44 -3.61
N LEU A 48 14.09 13.04 -2.85
CA LEU A 48 12.93 13.74 -3.41
C LEU A 48 13.31 14.90 -4.33
N LYS A 49 14.38 15.64 -4.00
CA LYS A 49 14.91 16.71 -4.85
C LYS A 49 15.67 16.20 -6.09
N LEU A 50 16.12 14.95 -6.06
CA LEU A 50 16.70 14.24 -7.20
C LEU A 50 15.66 13.41 -7.99
N HIS A 51 14.38 13.47 -7.61
CA HIS A 51 13.29 12.66 -8.17
C HIS A 51 13.49 11.14 -8.06
N ASP A 52 14.35 10.69 -7.14
CA ASP A 52 14.56 9.27 -6.81
C ASP A 52 13.56 8.84 -5.73
N PHE A 53 12.31 8.68 -6.14
CA PHE A 53 11.19 8.43 -5.23
C PHE A 53 11.32 7.07 -4.50
N ASP A 54 11.88 6.05 -5.16
CA ASP A 54 12.14 4.75 -4.55
C ASP A 54 13.10 4.82 -3.36
N LYS A 55 14.23 5.53 -3.50
CA LYS A 55 15.17 5.72 -2.39
C LYS A 55 14.60 6.65 -1.32
N ALA A 56 13.83 7.67 -1.70
CA ALA A 56 13.12 8.50 -0.73
C ALA A 56 12.16 7.68 0.15
N ALA A 57 11.35 6.79 -0.43
CA ALA A 57 10.45 5.92 0.31
C ALA A 57 11.19 4.93 1.23
N LYS A 58 12.35 4.42 0.79
CA LYS A 58 13.24 3.56 1.60
C LYS A 58 13.83 4.32 2.81
N GLU A 59 14.36 5.53 2.62
CA GLU A 59 14.84 6.35 3.74
C GLU A 59 13.72 6.69 4.73
N CYS A 60 12.50 7.00 4.26
CA CYS A 60 11.35 7.18 5.16
C CYS A 60 11.00 5.89 5.91
N THR A 61 11.15 4.72 5.28
CA THR A 61 10.94 3.43 5.94
C THR A 61 11.97 3.20 7.05
N SER A 62 13.25 3.51 6.85
CA SER A 62 14.27 3.46 7.91
C SER A 62 14.00 4.46 9.05
N VAL A 63 13.32 5.59 8.80
CA VAL A 63 12.82 6.45 9.89
C VAL A 63 11.72 5.73 10.69
N LEU A 64 10.80 5.05 10.02
CA LEU A 64 9.64 4.38 10.65
C LEU A 64 9.99 3.08 11.38
N GLU A 65 11.06 2.39 10.97
CA GLU A 65 11.67 1.29 11.72
C GLU A 65 12.23 1.77 13.07
N LEU A 66 12.76 3.00 13.11
CA LEU A 66 13.23 3.62 14.34
C LEU A 66 12.03 4.16 15.14
N ASP A 67 11.27 5.10 14.60
CA ASP A 67 10.09 5.70 15.23
C ASP A 67 8.83 5.44 14.41
N HIS A 68 8.08 4.44 14.85
CA HIS A 68 6.89 3.97 14.17
C HIS A 68 5.70 4.94 14.24
N GLN A 69 5.74 5.99 15.08
CA GLN A 69 4.71 7.04 15.12
C GLN A 69 5.20 8.36 14.52
N HIS A 70 6.32 8.36 13.80
CA HIS A 70 6.90 9.57 13.22
C HIS A 70 6.02 10.14 12.09
N THR A 71 5.08 11.02 12.46
CA THR A 71 4.06 11.60 11.57
C THR A 71 4.66 12.24 10.31
N GLY A 72 5.79 12.93 10.44
CA GLY A 72 6.50 13.50 9.30
C GLY A 72 7.01 12.46 8.30
N ALA A 73 7.41 11.27 8.76
CA ALA A 73 7.89 10.20 7.87
C ALA A 73 6.73 9.41 7.25
N LEU A 74 5.65 9.16 7.98
CA LEU A 74 4.41 8.60 7.41
C LEU A 74 3.86 9.51 6.31
N MET A 75 3.79 10.83 6.55
CA MET A 75 3.30 11.79 5.56
C MET A 75 4.21 11.86 4.33
N LEU A 76 5.53 11.93 4.55
CA LEU A 76 6.49 12.00 3.45
C LEU A 76 6.49 10.71 2.62
N ARG A 77 6.43 9.54 3.27
CA ARG A 77 6.36 8.24 2.57
C ARG A 77 5.05 8.10 1.81
N ALA A 78 3.90 8.41 2.43
CA ALA A 78 2.61 8.40 1.74
C ALA A 78 2.62 9.27 0.48
N GLN A 79 3.12 10.51 0.57
CA GLN A 79 3.20 11.43 -0.58
C GLN A 79 4.17 10.93 -1.67
N THR A 80 5.24 10.24 -1.28
CA THR A 80 6.21 9.62 -2.20
C THR A 80 5.61 8.39 -2.91
N LEU A 81 4.84 7.58 -2.18
CA LEU A 81 4.12 6.43 -2.71
C LEU A 81 2.99 6.87 -3.66
N VAL A 82 2.34 8.02 -3.42
CA VAL A 82 1.40 8.63 -4.39
C VAL A 82 2.10 8.96 -5.71
N THR A 83 3.33 9.49 -5.68
CA THR A 83 4.10 9.78 -6.90
C THR A 83 4.57 8.51 -7.63
N LEU A 84 4.81 7.42 -6.89
CA LEU A 84 5.08 6.08 -7.44
C LEU A 84 3.82 5.33 -7.90
N LYS A 85 2.63 5.92 -7.73
CA LYS A 85 1.30 5.30 -7.96
C LYS A 85 0.99 4.09 -7.06
N GLU A 86 1.75 3.88 -5.99
CA GLU A 86 1.50 2.87 -4.96
C GLU A 86 0.38 3.30 -3.99
N TYR A 87 -0.85 3.45 -4.50
CA TYR A 87 -1.95 4.03 -3.75
C TYR A 87 -2.39 3.18 -2.53
N HIS A 88 -2.24 1.84 -2.59
CA HIS A 88 -2.50 0.94 -1.46
C HIS A 88 -1.50 1.19 -0.30
N SER A 89 -0.20 1.18 -0.60
CA SER A 89 0.87 1.47 0.35
C SER A 89 0.71 2.87 0.96
N ALA A 90 0.38 3.87 0.13
CA ALA A 90 0.11 5.23 0.59
C ALA A 90 -1.11 5.32 1.51
N LEU A 91 -2.18 4.59 1.20
CA LEU A 91 -3.41 4.59 2.01
C LEU A 91 -3.19 3.97 3.39
N PHE A 92 -2.35 2.94 3.50
CA PHE A 92 -1.95 2.35 4.78
C PHE A 92 -1.28 3.39 5.70
N ASP A 93 -0.30 4.13 5.20
CA ASP A 93 0.38 5.19 5.97
C ASP A 93 -0.57 6.33 6.36
N VAL A 94 -1.51 6.69 5.49
CA VAL A 94 -2.51 7.74 5.77
C VAL A 94 -3.54 7.29 6.80
N ASN A 95 -3.96 6.02 6.80
CA ASN A 95 -4.82 5.48 7.85
C ASN A 95 -4.13 5.58 9.22
N ARG A 96 -2.85 5.21 9.29
CA ARG A 96 -2.04 5.34 10.51
C ARG A 96 -1.89 6.80 10.97
N LEU A 97 -1.77 7.74 10.04
CA LEU A 97 -1.79 9.18 10.36
C LEU A 97 -3.12 9.63 10.97
N ILE A 98 -4.25 9.11 10.46
CA ILE A 98 -5.59 9.39 11.01
C ILE A 98 -5.76 8.76 12.40
N GLU A 99 -5.23 7.57 12.65
CA GLU A 99 -5.21 6.97 13.99
C GLU A 99 -4.45 7.85 15.01
N LEU A 100 -3.33 8.45 14.60
CA LEU A 100 -2.52 9.34 15.43
C LEU A 100 -3.17 10.72 15.64
N ASN A 101 -3.91 11.24 14.65
CA ASN A 101 -4.61 12.51 14.75
C ASN A 101 -5.94 12.48 13.94
N PRO A 102 -7.05 12.00 14.56
CA PRO A 102 -8.31 11.82 13.86
C PRO A 102 -8.96 13.12 13.36
N SER A 103 -8.68 14.27 14.01
CA SER A 103 -9.24 15.58 13.64
C SER A 103 -8.47 16.29 12.54
N SER A 104 -7.42 15.68 11.98
CA SER A 104 -6.65 16.25 10.87
C SER A 104 -7.41 16.16 9.54
N GLU A 105 -8.10 17.24 9.16
CA GLU A 105 -8.73 17.37 7.84
C GLU A 105 -7.75 17.11 6.69
N VAL A 106 -6.48 17.47 6.84
CA VAL A 106 -5.43 17.21 5.83
C VAL A 106 -5.30 15.71 5.56
N TYR A 107 -5.35 14.88 6.60
CA TYR A 107 -5.19 13.43 6.48
C TYR A 107 -6.46 12.78 5.90
N GLN A 108 -7.64 13.24 6.34
CA GLN A 108 -8.93 12.80 5.80
C GLN A 108 -9.07 13.13 4.30
N ASN A 109 -8.70 14.35 3.89
CA ASN A 109 -8.70 14.78 2.50
C ASN A 109 -7.71 13.97 1.63
N LEU A 110 -6.52 13.64 2.15
CA LEU A 110 -5.58 12.77 1.45
C LEU A 110 -6.12 11.34 1.32
N GLN A 111 -6.74 10.80 2.37
CA GLN A 111 -7.38 9.47 2.36
C GLN A 111 -8.50 9.39 1.33
N ALA A 112 -9.36 10.41 1.27
CA ALA A 112 -10.45 10.48 0.30
C ALA A 112 -9.91 10.49 -1.15
N ARG A 113 -8.89 11.31 -1.43
CA ARG A 113 -8.21 11.35 -2.74
C ARG A 113 -7.62 9.99 -3.12
N LEU A 114 -6.96 9.31 -2.20
CA LEU A 114 -6.38 7.98 -2.43
C LEU A 114 -7.44 6.91 -2.72
N LYS A 115 -8.55 6.91 -1.96
CA LYS A 115 -9.70 6.02 -2.22
C LYS A 115 -10.31 6.28 -3.59
N THR A 116 -10.42 7.54 -4.02
CA THR A 116 -10.86 7.88 -5.38
C THR A 116 -9.89 7.38 -6.44
N GLN A 117 -8.57 7.55 -6.27
CA GLN A 117 -7.57 7.03 -7.22
C GLN A 117 -7.63 5.50 -7.33
N LEU A 118 -7.80 4.79 -6.21
CA LEU A 118 -7.98 3.32 -6.20
C LEU A 118 -9.28 2.89 -6.90
N SER A 119 -10.37 3.64 -6.76
CA SER A 119 -11.64 3.38 -7.47
C SER A 119 -11.61 3.76 -8.96
N LEU A 120 -10.62 4.55 -9.40
CA LEU A 120 -10.41 4.96 -10.79
C LEU A 120 -9.27 4.20 -11.46
N ALA A 121 -8.52 3.38 -10.71
CA ALA A 121 -7.55 2.48 -11.30
C ALA A 121 -8.31 1.55 -12.28
N PRO A 122 -7.81 1.38 -13.52
CA PRO A 122 -8.40 0.42 -14.44
C PRO A 122 -8.50 -0.94 -13.74
N ILE A 123 -9.67 -1.57 -13.84
CA ILE A 123 -9.78 -3.00 -13.58
C ILE A 123 -8.72 -3.65 -14.46
N PRO A 124 -7.82 -4.50 -13.94
CA PRO A 124 -6.94 -5.28 -14.80
C PRO A 124 -7.82 -5.97 -15.83
N GLU A 125 -7.64 -5.65 -17.11
CA GLU A 125 -8.16 -6.51 -18.16
C GLU A 125 -7.38 -7.81 -17.98
N ASP A 126 -8.10 -8.90 -17.69
CA ASP A 126 -7.50 -10.15 -17.24
C ASP A 126 -6.72 -10.84 -18.38
N GLU A 127 -5.52 -10.33 -18.67
CA GLU A 127 -4.42 -11.03 -19.37
C GLU A 127 -3.78 -12.10 -18.47
N ALA A 128 -4.48 -12.54 -17.42
CA ALA A 128 -4.34 -13.89 -16.93
C ALA A 128 -4.92 -14.83 -18.00
N GLU A 129 -4.12 -15.08 -19.05
CA GLU A 129 -4.17 -16.34 -19.76
C GLU A 129 -4.03 -17.43 -18.68
N PHE A 130 -5.18 -17.97 -18.26
CA PHE A 130 -5.22 -19.33 -17.78
C PHE A 130 -4.74 -20.16 -18.97
N GLU A 131 -3.46 -20.54 -18.93
CA GLU A 131 -3.01 -21.73 -19.62
C GLU A 131 -3.92 -22.85 -19.09
N GLU A 132 -4.91 -23.24 -19.90
CA GLU A 132 -5.60 -24.49 -19.68
C GLU A 132 -4.51 -25.57 -19.83
N ASP A 133 -4.12 -26.21 -18.74
CA ASP A 133 -3.26 -27.39 -18.77
C ASP A 133 -4.10 -28.56 -19.35
N ASP A 134 -4.41 -28.53 -20.66
CA ASP A 134 -5.05 -29.62 -21.38
C ASP A 134 -4.08 -30.75 -21.75
N ASP A 135 -3.29 -31.23 -20.77
CA ASP A 135 -2.63 -32.54 -20.80
C ASP A 135 -3.53 -33.61 -20.15
N TYR A 136 -4.59 -33.98 -20.86
CA TYR A 136 -5.31 -35.24 -20.63
C TYR A 136 -4.72 -36.34 -21.54
N THR A 137 -3.52 -36.81 -21.21
CA THR A 137 -3.00 -38.08 -21.73
C THR A 137 -3.55 -39.26 -20.93
N ASP A 138 -4.64 -39.82 -21.44
CA ASP A 138 -5.17 -41.13 -21.09
C ASP A 138 -4.20 -42.25 -21.53
N ASP A 139 -3.37 -42.76 -20.60
CA ASP A 139 -2.75 -44.09 -20.73
C ASP A 139 -2.27 -44.64 -19.36
N VAL A 140 -3.21 -44.93 -18.45
CA VAL A 140 -2.92 -45.75 -17.27
C VAL A 140 -3.14 -47.21 -17.63
N GLN A 141 -2.06 -47.88 -18.06
CA GLN A 141 -2.05 -49.33 -18.22
C GLN A 141 -2.12 -49.99 -16.83
N TRP A 142 -3.30 -50.53 -16.51
CA TRP A 142 -3.51 -51.39 -15.35
C TRP A 142 -2.88 -52.76 -15.64
N GLU A 143 -1.62 -52.95 -15.26
CA GLU A 143 -1.05 -54.30 -15.16
C GLU A 143 -1.72 -55.03 -14.00
N GLU A 144 -2.63 -55.96 -14.33
CA GLU A 144 -3.15 -56.97 -13.41
C GLU A 144 -1.99 -57.89 -12.99
N ASN A 145 -1.34 -57.58 -11.87
CA ASN A 145 -0.49 -58.54 -11.18
C ASN A 145 -1.38 -59.45 -10.34
N GLU A 146 -1.66 -60.64 -10.88
CA GLU A 146 -2.30 -61.75 -10.18
C GLU A 146 -1.50 -62.20 -8.95
N GLU A 147 -2.20 -62.86 -8.03
CA GLU A 147 -1.73 -63.24 -6.70
C GLU A 147 -0.71 -64.40 -6.75
N GLU A 148 0.36 -64.32 -5.95
CA GLU A 148 0.93 -65.51 -5.31
C GLU A 148 0.98 -65.31 -3.79
N GLU A 149 -0.01 -65.88 -3.09
CA GLU A 149 0.12 -66.16 -1.66
C GLU A 149 1.24 -67.19 -1.43
N GLN A 150 2.13 -66.94 -0.47
CA GLN A 150 2.84 -68.03 0.20
C GLN A 150 3.01 -67.77 1.71
N ASP A 151 2.10 -68.39 2.45
CA ASP A 151 2.10 -68.60 3.90
C ASP A 151 3.40 -69.24 4.41
N SER A 152 4.05 -68.64 5.42
CA SER A 152 4.54 -69.37 6.61
C SER A 152 5.26 -68.51 7.67
N LYS A 153 4.63 -68.42 8.85
CA LYS A 153 5.18 -68.66 10.20
C LYS A 153 6.05 -67.61 10.93
N GLU A 154 5.75 -67.56 12.23
CA GLU A 154 6.57 -67.16 13.39
C GLU A 154 7.99 -67.81 13.35
N VAL A 155 9.03 -67.38 14.09
CA VAL A 155 9.08 -67.12 15.54
C VAL A 155 10.31 -66.26 15.94
N GLU A 156 10.17 -65.55 17.07
CA GLU A 156 11.16 -65.35 18.16
C GLU A 156 12.68 -65.13 17.91
N ASP A 157 13.13 -63.95 18.33
CA ASP A 157 14.02 -63.75 19.52
C ASP A 157 15.57 -63.56 19.40
N HIS A 158 16.06 -62.81 20.41
CA HIS A 158 17.41 -62.67 21.00
C HIS A 158 18.64 -62.16 20.21
N GLN A 159 18.90 -60.87 20.44
CA GLN A 159 20.09 -60.33 21.15
C GLN A 159 21.55 -60.51 20.64
N SER A 160 22.26 -59.39 20.75
CA SER A 160 23.68 -59.21 21.16
C SER A 160 24.78 -59.21 20.09
N ARG A 161 25.39 -58.03 19.88
CA ARG A 161 26.81 -57.64 20.12
C ARG A 161 27.11 -56.32 19.36
N GLU A 162 27.68 -55.27 19.98
CA GLU A 162 29.08 -55.13 20.46
C GLU A 162 30.07 -55.32 19.29
N ASP A 163 30.96 -54.38 18.93
CA ASP A 163 31.34 -53.07 19.46
C ASP A 163 31.88 -52.19 18.30
N ASP A 164 31.87 -50.87 18.43
CA ASP A 164 33.14 -50.13 18.61
C ASP A 164 32.91 -48.64 18.92
N ALA A 165 33.52 -48.19 20.01
CA ALA A 165 33.53 -46.79 20.41
C ALA A 165 34.74 -46.06 19.82
N THR A 166 34.64 -44.74 19.69
CA THR A 166 35.49 -43.72 20.35
C THR A 166 35.63 -42.48 19.46
N HIS A 167 35.86 -41.26 19.96
CA HIS A 167 35.64 -40.61 21.26
C HIS A 167 36.13 -39.17 21.08
N TYR A 168 35.41 -38.14 21.54
CA TYR A 168 36.02 -36.96 22.18
C TYR A 168 34.97 -36.10 22.89
N ALA A 169 34.78 -36.43 24.16
CA ALA A 169 34.23 -35.55 25.21
C ALA A 169 35.06 -34.25 25.27
N ALA A 170 34.53 -33.03 25.41
CA ALA A 170 33.56 -32.45 26.38
C ALA A 170 34.28 -31.53 27.39
N LEU A 171 33.67 -30.38 27.69
CA LEU A 171 33.88 -29.63 28.94
C LEU A 171 32.55 -29.02 29.39
N ALA A 172 32.00 -29.54 30.48
CA ALA A 172 31.13 -28.80 31.41
C ALA A 172 32.04 -27.90 32.30
N ASP A 173 31.64 -27.04 33.24
CA ASP A 173 30.42 -26.84 34.04
C ASP A 173 30.54 -25.42 34.68
N ASN A 174 29.65 -24.80 35.47
CA ASN A 174 28.33 -25.09 36.05
C ASN A 174 27.64 -23.74 36.36
N ASN A 175 26.30 -23.64 36.33
CA ASN A 175 25.60 -22.95 37.42
C ASN A 175 24.11 -23.30 37.53
N ARG A 176 23.65 -23.55 38.77
CA ARG A 176 22.32 -24.10 39.10
C ARG A 176 21.71 -23.40 40.31
N SER A 177 20.54 -22.78 40.15
CA SER A 177 19.54 -22.59 41.22
C SER A 177 18.23 -21.98 40.68
N GLY A 178 17.10 -22.31 41.31
CA GLY A 178 15.80 -21.67 41.07
C GLY A 178 14.73 -22.55 40.41
N LEU A 179 14.17 -23.51 41.15
CA LEU A 179 12.85 -24.08 40.84
C LEU A 179 11.77 -23.15 41.40
N GLU A 180 10.69 -22.90 40.66
CA GLU A 180 9.32 -23.01 41.18
C GLU A 180 8.42 -23.63 40.10
N ASP A 181 7.44 -24.42 40.52
CA ASP A 181 6.62 -25.32 39.72
C ASP A 181 5.16 -24.82 39.71
N VAL A 182 4.52 -24.79 38.54
CA VAL A 182 3.08 -24.55 38.42
C VAL A 182 2.51 -25.48 37.35
N SER A 183 1.82 -26.51 37.82
CA SER A 183 1.32 -27.61 37.00
C SER A 183 0.07 -27.24 36.18
N LEU A 184 -0.08 -27.92 35.03
CA LEU A 184 -1.25 -27.85 34.16
C LEU A 184 -2.45 -28.58 34.81
N THR A 185 -3.65 -27.97 34.75
CA THR A 185 -4.92 -28.70 34.93
C THR A 185 -5.92 -28.29 33.85
N THR A 186 -6.17 -29.22 32.93
CA THR A 186 -7.28 -29.19 31.98
C THR A 186 -8.52 -29.82 32.61
N GLU A 187 -9.65 -29.10 32.64
CA GLU A 187 -10.97 -29.70 32.86
C GLU A 187 -11.92 -29.33 31.72
N ALA A 188 -12.86 -30.23 31.42
CA ALA A 188 -13.73 -30.16 30.25
C ALA A 188 -15.19 -30.41 30.61
N LEU A 189 -16.07 -29.54 30.06
CA LEU A 189 -17.51 -29.75 29.80
C LEU A 189 -18.43 -29.99 31.03
N PRO A 190 -19.67 -29.45 31.00
CA PRO A 190 -20.74 -30.11 30.24
C PRO A 190 -21.63 -29.19 29.40
N SER A 191 -22.24 -29.79 28.39
CA SER A 191 -23.23 -29.20 27.47
C SER A 191 -24.55 -28.83 28.16
N GLN A 192 -25.28 -27.87 27.59
CA GLN A 192 -26.74 -27.75 27.77
C GLN A 192 -27.45 -27.58 26.44
N ASP A 193 -28.44 -28.45 26.23
CA ASP A 193 -29.43 -28.39 25.14
C ASP A 193 -30.29 -27.14 25.22
N GLN A 194 -30.48 -26.45 24.08
CA GLN A 194 -31.77 -25.81 23.77
C GLN A 194 -32.09 -25.92 22.28
N THR A 195 -32.90 -26.91 21.93
CA THR A 195 -33.64 -26.95 20.68
C THR A 195 -34.71 -25.85 20.64
N THR A 196 -34.70 -24.94 19.67
CA THR A 196 -35.93 -24.33 19.11
C THR A 196 -35.72 -23.84 17.67
N GLN A 197 -36.15 -24.67 16.73
CA GLN A 197 -36.77 -24.37 15.41
C GLN A 197 -36.12 -23.33 14.45
N ARG A 198 -35.65 -23.85 13.31
CA ARG A 198 -35.63 -23.13 12.02
C ARG A 198 -37.05 -22.76 11.59
N PRO A 199 -37.29 -21.56 11.04
CA PRO A 199 -38.34 -21.35 10.05
C PRO A 199 -37.83 -21.75 8.65
N SER A 200 -38.58 -22.60 7.96
CA SER A 200 -38.33 -23.01 6.58
C SER A 200 -39.04 -22.08 5.57
N ASP A 201 -38.46 -22.01 4.37
CA ASP A 201 -39.12 -21.68 3.10
C ASP A 201 -39.98 -20.41 3.02
N GLN A 202 -39.34 -19.29 2.69
CA GLN A 202 -39.98 -18.25 1.87
C GLN A 202 -39.20 -18.02 0.59
N GLN A 203 -39.95 -18.12 -0.51
CA GLN A 203 -39.49 -18.22 -1.89
C GLN A 203 -38.55 -17.09 -2.33
N SER A 204 -37.56 -17.45 -3.13
CA SER A 204 -36.74 -16.52 -3.90
C SER A 204 -37.60 -15.71 -4.89
N SER A 205 -37.98 -14.49 -4.52
CA SER A 205 -38.56 -13.53 -5.45
C SER A 205 -37.44 -12.87 -6.26
N GLY A 206 -37.35 -13.21 -7.54
CA GLY A 206 -36.31 -12.67 -8.43
C GLY A 206 -36.45 -11.16 -8.66
N TRP A 207 -35.32 -10.54 -9.05
CA TRP A 207 -35.16 -9.19 -9.60
C TRP A 207 -36.44 -8.34 -9.67
N GLN A 208 -36.79 -7.69 -8.55
CA GLN A 208 -37.91 -6.75 -8.53
C GLN A 208 -37.53 -5.51 -9.34
N THR A 209 -38.21 -5.32 -10.47
CA THR A 209 -38.03 -4.19 -11.38
C THR A 209 -38.23 -2.87 -10.64
N ILE A 210 -37.15 -2.09 -10.47
CA ILE A 210 -37.26 -0.73 -9.95
C ILE A 210 -38.14 0.08 -10.92
N PRO A 211 -39.29 0.62 -10.49
CA PRO A 211 -40.15 1.39 -11.38
C PRO A 211 -39.41 2.67 -11.81
N LYS A 212 -39.24 2.86 -13.13
CA LYS A 212 -38.60 4.06 -13.69
C LYS A 212 -39.24 5.33 -13.08
N PRO A 213 -38.45 6.31 -12.62
CA PRO A 213 -39.02 7.52 -12.05
C PRO A 213 -39.86 8.24 -13.11
N LYS A 214 -41.13 8.51 -12.77
CA LYS A 214 -42.08 9.24 -13.63
C LYS A 214 -41.71 10.72 -13.65
N GLY A 215 -40.65 11.04 -14.39
CA GLY A 215 -40.07 12.39 -14.43
C GLY A 215 -38.78 12.51 -15.22
N HIS A 216 -38.39 11.52 -16.04
CA HIS A 216 -37.33 11.77 -17.01
C HIS A 216 -37.78 12.83 -18.00
N SER A 217 -37.00 13.91 -18.05
CA SER A 217 -37.20 15.05 -18.93
C SER A 217 -37.40 14.62 -20.37
N HIS A 218 -38.48 15.10 -20.99
CA HIS A 218 -38.55 15.19 -22.45
C HIS A 218 -37.62 16.34 -22.88
N LEU A 219 -36.31 16.12 -22.76
CA LEU A 219 -35.30 17.04 -23.25
C LEU A 219 -35.37 16.97 -24.77
N ASP A 220 -35.98 17.99 -25.37
CA ASP A 220 -36.21 18.05 -26.80
C ASP A 220 -34.90 18.43 -27.53
N TYR A 221 -34.14 17.41 -27.94
CA TYR A 221 -32.89 17.58 -28.68
C TYR A 221 -33.08 18.24 -30.06
N SER A 222 -34.32 18.34 -30.57
CA SER A 222 -34.65 19.10 -31.79
C SER A 222 -34.28 20.59 -31.71
N ARG A 223 -33.96 21.10 -30.52
CA ARG A 223 -33.52 22.49 -30.31
C ARG A 223 -32.04 22.74 -30.65
N TRP A 224 -31.22 21.70 -30.78
CA TRP A 224 -29.78 21.82 -31.11
C TRP A 224 -29.47 21.61 -32.60
N ASP A 225 -30.45 21.21 -33.40
CA ASP A 225 -30.31 20.95 -34.85
C ASP A 225 -30.33 22.25 -35.72
N ARG A 226 -30.01 23.40 -35.10
CA ARG A 226 -29.94 24.72 -35.74
C ARG A 226 -28.78 25.57 -35.21
N VAL A 227 -27.66 24.92 -34.90
CA VAL A 227 -26.38 25.66 -34.90
C VAL A 227 -26.06 25.91 -36.37
N GLN A 228 -26.32 27.13 -36.85
CA GLN A 228 -25.82 27.55 -38.15
C GLN A 228 -24.29 27.61 -38.07
N ASP A 229 -23.65 27.10 -39.09
CA ASP A 229 -22.20 27.17 -39.27
C ASP A 229 -21.83 28.64 -39.49
N ASP A 230 -21.36 29.31 -38.44
CA ASP A 230 -20.90 30.71 -38.49
C ASP A 230 -19.47 30.77 -39.01
N SER A 231 -19.27 30.13 -40.18
CA SER A 231 -18.03 30.14 -40.94
C SER A 231 -17.87 31.50 -41.59
N SER A 232 -17.40 32.46 -40.80
CA SER A 232 -17.09 33.82 -41.23
C SER A 232 -15.80 33.83 -42.06
N GLU A 233 -15.97 33.66 -43.38
CA GLU A 233 -14.97 34.04 -44.37
C GLU A 233 -14.94 35.58 -44.47
N GLU A 234 -13.99 36.22 -43.79
CA GLU A 234 -13.56 37.59 -44.13
C GLU A 234 -12.10 37.58 -44.57
N GLU A 235 -11.90 37.65 -45.88
CA GLU A 235 -10.63 38.01 -46.51
C GLU A 235 -10.25 39.43 -46.08
N ASN A 236 -9.07 39.60 -45.50
CA ASN A 236 -8.35 40.87 -45.50
C ASN A 236 -6.86 40.57 -45.69
N ASP A 237 -6.39 40.71 -46.94
CA ASP A 237 -5.00 41.08 -47.19
C ASP A 237 -4.79 42.52 -46.67
N ASP A 238 -3.69 42.78 -45.97
CA ASP A 238 -2.79 43.92 -46.22
C ASP A 238 -1.64 43.94 -45.18
N ASP A 239 -0.47 44.31 -45.67
CA ASP A 239 0.83 44.35 -44.99
C ASP A 239 0.89 45.23 -43.71
N ASP A 240 1.70 44.84 -42.71
CA ASP A 240 2.95 45.54 -42.33
C ASP A 240 3.61 44.97 -41.05
N ASP A 241 4.90 45.27 -40.85
CA ASP A 241 5.77 44.84 -39.73
C ASP A 241 5.34 45.39 -38.35
N ASP A 242 5.51 44.60 -37.27
CA ASP A 242 6.47 44.86 -36.17
C ASP A 242 6.25 43.95 -34.93
N ASP A 243 7.31 43.81 -34.13
CA ASP A 243 7.44 43.02 -32.88
C ASP A 243 6.22 43.04 -31.93
N ASP A 244 5.69 41.86 -31.56
CA ASP A 244 4.75 41.70 -30.43
C ASP A 244 5.31 40.74 -29.35
N GLU A 245 5.57 41.32 -28.18
CA GLU A 245 6.18 40.68 -27.00
C GLU A 245 5.11 39.90 -26.19
N ASP A 246 5.37 38.62 -25.89
CA ASP A 246 4.48 37.64 -25.22
C ASP A 246 3.72 38.18 -23.97
N SER A 247 2.59 38.84 -24.20
CA SER A 247 1.79 39.46 -23.16
C SER A 247 0.81 38.47 -22.50
N GLN A 248 1.29 37.79 -21.46
CA GLN A 248 0.48 36.85 -20.68
C GLN A 248 -0.84 37.46 -20.13
N PRO A 249 -1.97 36.71 -20.15
CA PRO A 249 -3.28 37.25 -19.78
C PRO A 249 -3.41 37.54 -18.27
N GLN A 250 -3.55 38.82 -17.91
CA GLN A 250 -3.83 39.23 -16.54
C GLN A 250 -5.31 39.04 -16.15
N TYR A 251 -5.60 37.97 -15.41
CA TYR A 251 -6.92 37.77 -14.79
C TYR A 251 -7.14 38.70 -13.59
N ARG A 252 -8.20 39.53 -13.64
CA ARG A 252 -8.52 40.55 -12.61
C ARG A 252 -9.88 40.27 -11.98
N PHE A 253 -9.90 39.47 -10.90
CA PHE A 253 -11.13 39.16 -10.15
C PHE A 253 -11.62 40.36 -9.34
N ARG A 254 -12.83 40.85 -9.63
CA ARG A 254 -13.48 41.94 -8.88
C ARG A 254 -14.48 41.38 -7.87
N VAL A 255 -14.04 41.23 -6.62
CA VAL A 255 -14.91 40.87 -5.50
C VAL A 255 -15.91 42.00 -5.23
N LYS A 256 -17.20 41.74 -5.41
CA LYS A 256 -18.29 42.65 -5.00
C LYS A 256 -18.73 42.30 -3.59
N THR A 257 -18.43 43.15 -2.62
CA THR A 257 -18.93 43.02 -1.25
C THR A 257 -20.41 43.39 -1.18
N VAL A 258 -21.28 42.42 -0.87
CA VAL A 258 -22.70 42.66 -0.64
C VAL A 258 -22.87 43.17 0.80
N GLY A 259 -23.32 44.42 0.95
CA GLY A 259 -23.46 45.07 2.25
C GLY A 259 -24.60 44.48 3.08
N VAL A 260 -24.28 43.92 4.24
CA VAL A 260 -25.26 43.42 5.22
C VAL A 260 -25.88 44.61 5.96
N ARG A 261 -27.21 44.77 5.90
CA ARG A 261 -27.93 45.75 6.72
C ARG A 261 -28.19 45.19 8.11
N ALA A 262 -27.93 45.98 9.14
CA ALA A 262 -28.36 45.66 10.50
C ALA A 262 -29.89 45.73 10.61
N VAL A 263 -30.49 44.73 11.25
CA VAL A 263 -31.89 44.71 11.66
C VAL A 263 -32.02 45.49 12.96
N LYS A 264 -33.09 46.29 13.10
CA LYS A 264 -33.44 47.03 14.33
C LYS A 264 -34.34 46.18 15.24
#